data_AF-A0A7N2LMU6-F1
#
_entry.id   AF-A0A7N2LMU6-F1
#
_cell.length_a   1.000
_cell.length_b   1.000
_cell.length_c   1.000
_cell.angle_alpha   90.00
_cell.angle_beta   90.00
_cell.angle_gamma   90.00
#
_symmetry.space_group_name_H-M   'P 1'
#
loop_
_entity.id
_entity.type
_entity.pdbx_description
1 polymer ?
#
loop_
_entity_poly.entity_id
_entity_poly.type
_entity_poly.pdbx_seq_one_letter_code
_entity_poly.pdbx_strand_id
1 'polypeptide(L)'
;MASSSLYDESGRVVEFLAANDFMKALEVAKSLVSGHPDSAFANALTALTLMKISLRDSNVVRRREYIASALDFSKTAFALSPKSIAFGFLNAKIHLANAQIDAAIQECESAMSIEDPRDPWLDYLGIINEGYDPHESSKESRIERVRTELRKLLVKAKRYKFKRLVEDHSLAEISKEFQALQDRKEEIQTRFDRERQSFEKIETPSPCREFNQKFLTCEKQNK
;
A
#
# COMPACT_ATOMS: atom_id res chain seq x y z
N MET A 1 16.66 43.93 18.45
CA MET A 1 16.93 42.50 18.19
C MET A 1 16.97 42.35 16.68
N ALA A 2 18.09 41.92 16.10
CA ALA A 2 18.16 41.70 14.65
C ALA A 2 17.19 40.57 14.30
N SER A 3 16.26 40.82 13.36
CA SER A 3 15.43 39.76 12.78
C SER A 3 16.38 38.73 12.17
N SER A 4 16.51 37.58 12.82
CA SER A 4 17.18 36.43 12.22
C SER A 4 16.48 36.13 10.90
N SER A 5 17.23 35.88 9.83
CA SER A 5 16.60 35.62 8.54
C SER A 5 15.86 34.27 8.58
N LEU A 6 14.83 34.09 7.72
CA LEU A 6 14.13 32.82 7.54
C LEU A 6 15.12 31.65 7.37
N TYR A 7 16.22 31.87 6.66
CA TYR A 7 17.25 30.86 6.41
C TYR A 7 18.05 30.50 7.67
N ASP A 8 18.42 31.48 8.49
CA ASP A 8 19.14 31.25 9.75
C ASP A 8 18.27 30.45 10.73
N GLU A 9 16.99 30.81 10.87
CA GLU A 9 16.06 30.10 11.74
C GLU A 9 15.75 28.69 11.23
N SER A 10 15.63 28.52 9.91
CA SER A 10 15.45 27.20 9.30
C SER A 10 16.68 26.30 9.48
N GLY A 11 17.89 26.86 9.37
CA GLY A 11 19.14 26.16 9.63
C GLY A 11 19.18 25.58 11.05
N ARG A 12 18.76 26.37 12.04
CA ARG A 12 18.67 25.90 13.44
C ARG A 12 17.72 24.71 13.61
N VAL A 13 16.58 24.68 12.91
CA VAL A 13 15.69 23.51 12.97
C VAL A 13 16.40 22.27 12.42
N VAL A 14 17.10 22.40 11.29
CA VAL A 14 17.85 21.28 10.67
C VAL A 14 18.95 20.78 11.61
N GLU A 15 19.69 21.68 12.27
CA GLU A 15 20.71 21.34 13.26
C GLU A 15 20.13 20.56 14.45
N PHE A 16 19.03 21.03 15.04
CA PHE A 16 18.37 20.32 16.12
C PHE A 16 17.83 18.95 15.68
N LEU A 17 17.31 18.84 14.46
CA LEU A 17 16.90 17.56 13.88
C LEU A 17 18.08 16.60 13.67
N ALA A 18 19.25 17.09 13.28
CA ALA A 18 20.47 16.29 13.15
C ALA A 18 21.01 15.85 14.51
N ALA A 19 20.91 16.71 15.53
CA ALA A 19 21.28 16.41 16.91
C ALA A 19 20.26 15.52 17.65
N ASN A 20 19.15 15.14 17.02
CA ASN A 20 18.02 14.44 17.64
C ASN A 20 17.34 15.22 18.80
N ASP A 21 17.49 16.55 18.86
CA ASP A 21 16.80 17.42 19.82
C ASP A 21 15.44 17.86 19.25
N PHE A 22 14.50 16.91 19.18
CA PHE A 22 13.25 17.12 18.46
C PHE A 22 12.32 18.15 19.08
N MET A 23 12.36 18.33 20.41
CA MET A 23 11.50 19.30 21.08
C MET A 23 11.95 20.72 20.80
N LYS A 24 13.26 20.99 20.82
CA LYS A 24 13.78 22.30 20.38
C LYS A 24 13.58 22.52 18.89
N ALA A 25 13.76 21.48 18.07
CA ALA A 25 13.44 21.57 16.65
C ALA A 25 11.98 21.99 16.43
N LEU A 26 11.03 21.41 17.19
CA LEU A 26 9.62 21.73 17.08
C LEU A 26 9.30 23.16 17.56
N GLU A 27 9.91 23.59 18.66
CA GLU A 27 9.75 24.95 19.17
C GLU A 27 10.18 25.99 18.12
N VAL A 28 11.38 25.82 17.55
CA VAL A 28 11.89 26.73 16.51
C VAL A 28 11.06 26.63 15.24
N ALA A 29 10.66 25.42 14.81
CA ALA A 29 9.82 25.26 13.62
C ALA A 29 8.44 25.93 13.77
N LYS A 30 7.83 25.85 14.96
CA LYS A 30 6.58 26.56 15.26
C LYS A 30 6.74 28.07 15.24
N SER A 31 7.84 28.59 15.80
CA SER A 31 8.15 30.02 15.72
C SER A 31 8.33 30.47 14.26
N LEU A 32 9.05 29.67 13.46
CA LEU A 32 9.31 29.93 12.05
C LEU A 32 8.02 30.02 11.23
N VAL A 33 7.12 29.03 11.35
CA VAL A 33 5.85 29.05 10.61
C VAL A 33 4.90 30.14 11.12
N SER A 34 4.96 30.49 12.41
CA SER A 34 4.19 31.62 12.94
C SER A 34 4.67 32.97 12.40
N GLY A 35 5.99 33.15 12.21
CA GLY A 35 6.55 34.37 11.62
C GLY A 35 6.39 34.43 10.10
N HIS A 36 6.27 33.26 9.45
CA HIS A 36 6.22 33.12 7.99
C HIS A 36 5.17 32.09 7.56
N PRO A 37 3.86 32.33 7.77
CA PRO A 37 2.80 31.36 7.49
C PRO A 37 2.69 30.98 6.01
N ASP A 38 2.99 31.90 5.10
CA ASP A 38 2.96 31.67 3.65
C ASP A 38 4.27 31.07 3.11
N SER A 39 5.24 30.77 3.99
CA SER A 39 6.47 30.09 3.59
C SER A 39 6.22 28.59 3.43
N ALA A 40 6.22 28.13 2.20
CA ALA A 40 6.10 26.71 1.87
C ALA A 40 7.18 25.87 2.59
N PHE A 41 8.40 26.42 2.68
CA PHE A 41 9.52 25.78 3.36
C PHE A 41 9.32 25.70 4.88
N ALA A 42 8.85 26.77 5.54
CA ALA A 42 8.59 26.75 6.98
C ALA A 42 7.51 25.71 7.36
N ASN A 43 6.45 25.64 6.55
CA ASN A 43 5.41 24.62 6.69
C ASN A 43 6.00 23.20 6.51
N ALA A 44 6.78 22.96 5.45
CA ALA A 44 7.37 21.65 5.19
C ALA A 44 8.36 21.21 6.28
N LEU A 45 9.16 22.14 6.82
CA LEU A 45 10.11 21.87 7.87
C LEU A 45 9.42 21.55 9.21
N THR A 46 8.30 22.22 9.49
CA THR A 46 7.42 21.91 10.62
C THR A 46 6.80 20.52 10.47
N ALA A 47 6.28 20.19 9.29
CA ALA A 47 5.73 18.87 8.98
C ALA A 47 6.77 17.75 9.16
N LEU A 48 7.99 17.95 8.64
CA LEU A 48 9.11 17.01 8.79
C LEU A 48 9.45 16.79 10.27
N THR A 49 9.49 17.86 11.06
CA THR A 49 9.81 17.80 12.49
C THR A 49 8.76 16.99 13.25
N LEU A 50 7.48 17.29 13.05
CA LEU A 50 6.36 16.57 13.64
C LEU A 50 6.35 15.08 13.25
N MET A 51 6.62 14.77 11.98
CA MET A 51 6.76 13.38 11.52
C MET A 51 7.92 12.65 12.22
N LYS A 52 9.09 13.30 12.36
CA LYS A 52 10.25 12.70 13.05
C LYS A 52 9.96 12.44 14.53
N ILE A 53 9.21 13.33 15.20
CA ILE A 53 8.76 13.13 16.59
C ILE A 53 7.81 11.94 16.67
N SER A 54 6.82 11.86 15.79
CA SER A 54 5.79 10.82 15.84
C SER A 54 6.39 9.41 15.69
N LEU A 55 7.42 9.26 14.87
CA LEU A 55 8.14 7.99 14.71
C LEU A 55 8.88 7.51 15.98
N ARG A 56 9.08 8.39 16.96
CA ARG A 56 9.85 8.12 18.19
C ARG A 56 8.99 8.18 19.46
N ASP A 57 7.83 8.84 19.41
CA ASP A 57 6.92 8.90 20.56
C ASP A 57 6.25 7.54 20.79
N SER A 58 6.39 6.99 21.99
CA SER A 58 5.78 5.71 22.40
C SER A 58 4.28 5.84 22.67
N ASN A 59 3.77 7.05 22.94
CA ASN A 59 2.36 7.29 23.18
C ASN A 59 1.58 7.36 21.85
N VAL A 60 0.64 6.43 21.67
CA VAL A 60 -0.15 6.30 20.43
C VAL A 60 -1.04 7.52 20.17
N VAL A 61 -1.61 8.13 21.21
CA VAL A 61 -2.49 9.30 21.08
C VAL A 61 -1.68 10.51 20.59
N ARG A 62 -0.57 10.84 21.28
CA ARG A 62 0.32 11.93 20.86
C ARG A 62 0.90 11.70 19.48
N ARG A 63 1.29 10.46 19.17
CA ARG A 63 1.76 10.10 17.83
C ARG A 63 0.74 10.46 16.75
N ARG A 64 -0.54 10.14 16.96
CA ARG A 64 -1.61 10.48 16.02
C ARG A 64 -1.80 11.98 15.88
N GLU A 65 -1.74 12.73 16.98
CA GLU A 65 -1.83 14.21 16.96
C GLU A 65 -0.67 14.84 16.18
N TYR A 66 0.56 14.36 16.40
CA TYR A 66 1.73 14.81 15.65
C TYR A 66 1.62 14.49 14.15
N ILE A 67 1.13 13.30 13.80
CA ILE A 67 0.94 12.91 12.39
C ILE A 67 -0.15 13.75 11.73
N ALA A 68 -1.28 13.99 12.41
CA ALA A 68 -2.35 14.84 11.89
C ALA A 68 -1.84 16.25 11.62
N SER A 69 -1.13 16.85 12.60
CA SER A 69 -0.50 18.15 12.43
C SER A 69 0.51 18.16 11.29
N ALA A 70 1.34 17.11 11.17
CA ALA A 70 2.31 16.99 10.08
C ALA A 70 1.63 16.96 8.70
N LEU A 71 0.50 16.27 8.57
CA LEU A 71 -0.27 16.24 7.32
C LEU A 71 -0.80 17.64 6.97
N ASP A 72 -1.33 18.39 7.93
CA ASP A 72 -1.88 19.73 7.68
C ASP A 72 -0.80 20.69 7.19
N PHE A 73 0.36 20.71 7.87
CA PHE A 73 1.50 21.51 7.44
C PHE A 73 2.08 21.03 6.09
N SER A 74 2.15 19.73 5.85
CA SER A 74 2.66 19.17 4.59
C SER A 74 1.76 19.53 3.40
N LYS A 75 0.43 19.45 3.58
CA LYS A 75 -0.54 19.87 2.56
C LYS A 75 -0.44 21.36 2.26
N THR A 76 -0.28 22.18 3.32
CA THR A 76 -0.10 23.62 3.17
C THR A 76 1.18 23.94 2.40
N ALA A 77 2.30 23.29 2.73
CA ALA A 77 3.55 23.45 2.01
C ALA A 77 3.42 23.08 0.52
N PHE A 78 2.76 21.96 0.22
CA PHE A 78 2.51 21.53 -1.15
C PHE A 78 1.60 22.51 -1.91
N ALA A 79 0.54 23.01 -1.28
CA ALA A 79 -0.35 24.00 -1.89
C ALA A 79 0.39 25.31 -2.24
N LEU A 80 1.32 25.74 -1.40
CA LEU A 80 2.16 26.92 -1.63
C LEU A 80 3.27 26.68 -2.69
N SER A 81 3.65 25.42 -2.95
CA SER A 81 4.67 25.06 -3.93
C SER A 81 4.36 23.72 -4.62
N PRO A 82 3.35 23.68 -5.51
CA PRO A 82 2.81 22.42 -6.07
C PRO A 82 3.76 21.69 -7.01
N LYS A 83 4.81 22.37 -7.51
CA LYS A 83 5.86 21.74 -8.33
C LYS A 83 7.01 21.13 -7.52
N SER A 84 6.96 21.19 -6.18
CA SER A 84 7.99 20.56 -5.34
C SER A 84 7.77 19.05 -5.25
N ILE A 85 8.65 18.30 -5.92
CA ILE A 85 8.71 16.85 -5.79
C ILE A 85 9.14 16.41 -4.38
N ALA A 86 9.93 17.23 -3.66
CA ALA A 86 10.34 16.94 -2.29
C ALA A 86 9.18 17.05 -1.30
N PHE A 87 8.26 18.00 -1.50
CA PHE A 87 7.07 18.14 -0.67
C PHE A 87 6.08 17.00 -0.91
N GLY A 88 5.89 16.58 -2.17
CA GLY A 88 5.14 15.36 -2.49
C GLY A 88 5.74 14.12 -1.82
N PHE A 89 7.07 13.98 -1.83
CA PHE A 89 7.76 12.91 -1.11
C PHE A 89 7.55 12.96 0.40
N LEU A 90 7.62 14.15 1.02
CA LEU A 90 7.32 14.32 2.44
C LEU A 90 5.88 13.91 2.76
N ASN A 91 4.91 14.36 1.98
CA ASN A 91 3.50 14.03 2.17
C ASN A 91 3.25 12.52 2.11
N ALA A 92 3.83 11.84 1.12
CA ALA A 92 3.76 10.39 0.99
C ALA A 92 4.38 9.66 2.21
N LYS A 93 5.50 10.15 2.74
CA LYS A 93 6.11 9.58 3.97
C LYS A 93 5.22 9.72 5.19
N ILE A 94 4.55 10.87 5.34
CA ILE A 94 3.65 11.13 6.46
C ILE A 94 2.42 10.21 6.37
N HIS A 95 1.82 10.07 5.18
CA HIS A 95 0.71 9.11 4.98
C HIS A 95 1.12 7.68 5.29
N LEU A 96 2.34 7.27 4.91
CA LEU A 96 2.84 5.94 5.24
C LEU A 96 3.04 5.77 6.76
N ALA A 97 3.57 6.79 7.45
CA ALA A 97 3.69 6.79 8.91
C ALA A 97 2.32 6.75 9.61
N ASN A 98 1.28 7.30 8.98
CA ASN A 98 -0.12 7.22 9.44
C ASN A 98 -0.82 5.90 9.10
N ALA A 99 -0.12 4.92 8.52
CA ALA A 99 -0.69 3.68 7.99
C ALA A 99 -1.82 3.89 6.95
N GLN A 100 -1.87 5.07 6.30
CA GLN A 100 -2.77 5.37 5.18
C GLN A 100 -2.11 4.95 3.88
N ILE A 101 -2.06 3.63 3.66
CA ILE A 101 -1.24 3.03 2.59
C ILE A 101 -1.68 3.48 1.20
N ASP A 102 -2.98 3.55 0.93
CA ASP A 102 -3.49 3.98 -0.37
C ASP A 102 -3.17 5.44 -0.68
N ALA A 103 -3.32 6.32 0.32
CA ALA A 103 -2.91 7.72 0.20
C ALA A 103 -1.40 7.83 -0.04
N ALA A 104 -0.57 7.05 0.67
CA ALA A 104 0.87 7.05 0.45
C ALA A 104 1.26 6.60 -0.98
N ILE A 105 0.56 5.62 -1.55
CA ILE A 105 0.74 5.17 -2.94
C ILE A 105 0.36 6.29 -3.91
N GLN A 106 -0.83 6.87 -3.74
CA GLN A 106 -1.34 7.94 -4.61
C GLN A 106 -0.42 9.16 -4.61
N GLU A 107 0.07 9.58 -3.44
CA GLU A 107 1.00 10.70 -3.31
C GLU A 107 2.35 10.39 -3.96
N CYS A 108 2.86 9.16 -3.85
CA CYS A 108 4.07 8.77 -4.57
C CYS A 108 3.90 8.88 -6.09
N GLU A 109 2.80 8.34 -6.61
CA GLU A 109 2.50 8.34 -8.04
C GLU A 109 2.30 9.78 -8.55
N SER A 110 1.56 10.59 -7.80
CA SER A 110 1.31 12.01 -8.12
C SER A 110 2.61 12.83 -8.12
N ALA A 111 3.48 12.66 -7.11
CA ALA A 111 4.77 13.36 -7.05
C ALA A 111 5.72 12.97 -8.19
N MET A 112 5.70 11.71 -8.64
CA MET A 112 6.49 11.26 -9.78
C MET A 112 5.97 11.81 -11.13
N SER A 113 4.67 12.05 -11.23
CA SER A 113 4.01 12.59 -12.42
C SER A 113 4.14 14.12 -12.57
N ILE A 114 4.78 14.83 -11.64
CA ILE A 114 5.03 16.28 -11.76
C ILE A 114 5.93 16.56 -12.97
N GLU A 115 5.41 17.34 -13.91
CA GLU A 115 6.15 17.86 -15.07
C GLU A 115 7.01 19.06 -14.68
N ASP A 116 8.26 19.07 -15.15
CA ASP A 116 9.30 20.06 -14.79
C ASP A 116 9.31 20.38 -13.28
N PRO A 117 9.67 19.40 -12.42
CA PRO A 117 9.66 19.61 -10.99
C PRO A 117 10.70 20.67 -10.58
N ARG A 118 10.33 21.45 -9.56
CA ARG A 118 11.22 22.40 -8.90
C ARG A 118 12.45 21.66 -8.38
N ASP A 119 13.60 22.32 -8.43
CA ASP A 119 14.83 21.77 -7.88
C ASP A 119 14.69 21.50 -6.36
N PRO A 120 14.81 20.24 -5.90
CA PRO A 120 14.69 19.87 -4.49
C PRO A 120 15.71 20.57 -3.57
N TRP A 121 16.82 21.06 -4.12
CA TRP A 121 17.79 21.85 -3.36
C TRP A 121 17.17 23.10 -2.74
N LEU A 122 16.24 23.73 -3.47
CA LEU A 122 15.52 24.93 -3.01
C LEU A 122 14.52 24.64 -1.91
N ASP A 123 14.24 23.37 -1.64
CA ASP A 123 13.34 22.93 -0.58
C ASP A 123 14.11 22.65 0.73
N TYR A 124 15.45 22.47 0.69
CA TYR A 124 16.36 22.36 1.85
C TYR A 124 15.90 21.44 3.02
N LEU A 125 15.10 20.40 2.74
CA LEU A 125 14.52 19.57 3.81
C LEU A 125 15.45 18.47 4.35
N GLY A 126 16.57 18.18 3.68
CA GLY A 126 17.49 17.10 4.09
C GLY A 126 16.86 15.69 4.12
N ILE A 127 15.65 15.50 3.59
CA ILE A 127 14.88 14.24 3.68
C ILE A 127 15.50 13.13 2.82
N ILE A 128 16.35 13.52 1.88
CA ILE A 128 16.85 12.66 0.80
C ILE A 128 18.30 12.20 1.08
N ASN A 129 18.96 12.69 2.13
CA ASN A 129 20.37 12.37 2.38
C ASN A 129 20.75 12.27 3.86
N GLU A 130 21.21 11.08 4.23
CA GLU A 130 22.30 10.89 5.19
C GLU A 130 23.60 10.78 4.35
N GLY A 131 24.56 11.72 4.49
CA GLY A 131 25.91 11.58 3.93
C GLY A 131 26.16 12.00 2.48
N TYR A 132 25.44 12.98 1.92
CA TYR A 132 25.66 13.48 0.55
C TYR A 132 25.70 15.00 0.51
N ASP A 133 26.66 15.54 -0.25
CA ASP A 133 26.79 16.96 -0.55
C ASP A 133 25.97 17.32 -1.80
N PRO A 134 24.87 18.09 -1.67
CA PRO A 134 24.06 18.45 -2.83
C PRO A 134 24.66 19.59 -3.66
N HIS A 135 25.69 20.30 -3.16
CA HIS A 135 26.35 21.39 -3.87
C HIS A 135 27.10 20.92 -5.13
N GLU A 136 27.46 19.64 -5.19
CA GLU A 136 28.26 19.05 -6.29
C GLU A 136 27.41 18.39 -7.39
N SER A 137 26.08 18.56 -7.36
CA SER A 137 25.16 17.85 -8.26
C SER A 137 24.34 18.75 -9.17
N SER A 138 23.89 18.23 -10.32
CA SER A 138 22.96 18.96 -11.20
C SER A 138 21.52 18.94 -10.65
N LYS A 139 20.68 19.90 -11.10
CA LYS A 139 19.23 19.92 -10.79
C LYS A 139 18.58 18.57 -11.13
N GLU A 140 18.90 18.04 -12.31
CA GLU A 140 18.36 16.79 -12.83
C GLU A 140 18.76 15.60 -11.95
N SER A 141 20.01 15.58 -11.48
CA SER A 141 20.52 14.54 -10.58
C SER A 141 19.79 14.56 -9.22
N ARG A 142 19.53 15.75 -8.67
CA ARG A 142 18.76 15.91 -7.43
C ARG A 142 17.31 15.48 -7.61
N ILE A 143 16.67 15.86 -8.72
CA ILE A 143 15.30 15.42 -9.06
C ILE A 143 15.24 13.90 -9.18
N GLU A 144 16.17 13.28 -9.91
CA GLU A 144 16.17 11.83 -10.11
C GLU A 144 16.43 11.07 -8.81
N ARG A 145 17.21 11.65 -7.90
CA ARG A 145 17.36 11.12 -6.54
C ARG A 145 16.03 11.08 -5.79
N VAL A 146 15.24 12.17 -5.83
CA VAL A 146 13.91 12.18 -5.19
C VAL A 146 13.01 11.14 -5.84
N ARG A 147 13.02 11.02 -7.17
CA ARG A 147 12.26 9.98 -7.89
C ARG A 147 12.67 8.58 -7.47
N THR A 148 13.95 8.34 -7.28
CA THR A 148 14.46 7.05 -6.78
C THR A 148 13.92 6.74 -5.39
N GLU A 149 13.94 7.71 -4.48
CA GLU A 149 13.37 7.52 -3.13
C GLU A 149 11.84 7.36 -3.15
N LEU A 150 11.13 8.08 -4.03
CA LEU A 150 9.70 7.89 -4.28
C LEU A 150 9.40 6.47 -4.78
N ARG A 151 10.17 5.93 -5.74
CA ARG A 151 10.01 4.55 -6.22
C ARG A 151 10.23 3.54 -5.09
N LYS A 152 11.26 3.73 -4.25
CA LYS A 152 11.50 2.88 -3.08
C LYS A 152 10.33 2.93 -2.10
N LEU A 153 9.81 4.13 -1.82
CA LEU A 153 8.68 4.32 -0.92
C LEU A 153 7.40 3.69 -1.48
N LEU A 154 7.15 3.82 -2.78
CA LEU A 154 6.02 3.20 -3.48
C LEU A 154 6.07 1.66 -3.39
N VAL A 155 7.23 1.06 -3.65
CA VAL A 155 7.43 -0.39 -3.49
C VAL A 155 7.17 -0.82 -2.05
N LYS A 156 7.67 -0.05 -1.07
CA LYS A 156 7.43 -0.29 0.36
C LYS A 156 5.95 -0.22 0.72
N ALA A 157 5.23 0.80 0.27
CA ALA A 157 3.80 0.97 0.50
C ALA A 157 2.98 -0.17 -0.13
N LYS A 158 3.25 -0.52 -1.40
CA LYS A 158 2.62 -1.65 -2.09
C LYS A 158 2.87 -2.98 -1.36
N ARG A 159 4.07 -3.19 -0.83
CA ARG A 159 4.39 -4.36 0.00
C ARG A 159 3.55 -4.41 1.27
N TYR A 160 3.40 -3.29 1.99
CA TYR A 160 2.54 -3.26 3.18
C TYR A 160 1.07 -3.52 2.85
N LYS A 161 0.57 -2.97 1.74
CA LYS A 161 -0.80 -3.25 1.27
C LYS A 161 -1.00 -4.74 1.03
N PHE A 162 -0.08 -5.38 0.31
CA PHE A 162 -0.13 -6.81 0.05
C PHE A 162 -0.06 -7.64 1.33
N LYS A 163 0.89 -7.32 2.23
CA LYS A 163 1.03 -8.01 3.52
C LYS A 163 -0.26 -7.95 4.34
N ARG A 164 -0.91 -6.78 4.40
CA ARG A 164 -2.19 -6.62 5.10
C ARG A 164 -3.31 -7.47 4.49
N LEU A 165 -3.41 -7.54 3.17
CA LEU A 165 -4.39 -8.40 2.50
C LEU A 165 -4.18 -9.90 2.79
N VAL A 166 -2.93 -10.32 2.96
CA VAL A 166 -2.59 -11.68 3.37
C VAL A 166 -2.95 -11.93 4.84
N GLU A 167 -2.64 -10.98 5.72
CA GLU A 167 -2.88 -11.09 7.17
C GLU A 167 -4.35 -10.96 7.57
N ASP A 168 -5.14 -10.16 6.85
CA ASP A 168 -6.56 -9.89 7.15
C ASP A 168 -7.49 -11.10 6.87
N HIS A 169 -6.94 -12.31 6.69
CA HIS A 169 -7.65 -13.59 6.44
C HIS A 169 -8.52 -13.61 5.18
N SER A 170 -8.67 -12.49 4.47
CA SER A 170 -9.49 -12.35 3.28
C SER A 170 -9.02 -13.31 2.18
N LEU A 171 -7.69 -13.48 2.03
CA LEU A 171 -7.13 -14.46 1.10
C LEU A 171 -7.36 -15.91 1.54
N ALA A 172 -7.34 -16.19 2.84
CA ALA A 172 -7.63 -17.53 3.35
C ALA A 172 -9.11 -17.89 3.18
N GLU A 173 -10.01 -16.93 3.34
CA GLU A 173 -11.45 -17.09 3.13
C GLU A 173 -11.76 -17.31 1.64
N ILE A 174 -11.17 -16.49 0.75
CA ILE A 174 -11.25 -16.69 -0.71
C ILE A 174 -10.71 -18.08 -1.11
N SER A 175 -9.60 -18.53 -0.52
CA SER A 175 -9.04 -19.85 -0.81
C SER A 175 -9.96 -20.99 -0.35
N LYS A 176 -10.67 -20.83 0.79
CA LYS A 176 -11.65 -21.82 1.26
C LYS A 176 -12.88 -21.87 0.36
N GLU A 177 -13.40 -20.72 -0.04
CA GLU A 177 -14.54 -20.64 -0.98
C GLU A 177 -14.18 -21.26 -2.33
N PHE A 178 -12.98 -20.99 -2.84
CA PHE A 178 -12.49 -21.59 -4.07
C PHE A 178 -12.42 -23.13 -3.98
N GLN A 179 -11.93 -23.67 -2.85
CA GLN A 179 -11.90 -25.11 -2.64
C GLN A 179 -13.30 -25.71 -2.58
N ALA A 180 -14.23 -25.09 -1.85
CA ALA A 180 -15.61 -25.55 -1.78
C ALA A 180 -16.31 -25.56 -3.16
N LEU A 181 -15.98 -24.60 -4.03
CA LEU A 181 -16.47 -24.58 -5.41
C LEU A 181 -15.87 -25.71 -6.26
N GLN A 182 -14.58 -26.03 -6.07
CA GLN A 182 -13.96 -27.17 -6.75
C GLN A 182 -14.60 -28.49 -6.32
N ASP A 183 -14.79 -28.71 -5.02
CA ASP A 183 -15.40 -29.93 -4.49
C ASP A 183 -16.84 -30.11 -5.03
N ARG A 184 -17.61 -29.01 -5.10
CA ARG A 184 -18.98 -29.03 -5.63
C ARG A 184 -19.01 -29.28 -7.13
N LYS A 185 -18.03 -28.76 -7.89
CA LYS A 185 -17.88 -29.06 -9.31
C LYS A 185 -17.61 -30.56 -9.53
N GLU A 186 -16.74 -31.16 -8.72
CA GLU A 186 -16.46 -32.60 -8.81
C GLU A 186 -17.67 -33.46 -8.44
N GLU A 187 -18.47 -33.06 -7.44
CA GLU A 187 -19.71 -33.76 -7.09
C GLU A 187 -20.71 -33.74 -8.26
N ILE A 188 -20.92 -32.57 -8.87
CA ILE A 188 -21.81 -32.40 -10.01
C ILE A 188 -21.34 -33.25 -11.20
N GLN A 189 -20.04 -33.22 -11.49
CA GLN A 189 -19.45 -34.02 -12.57
C GLN A 189 -19.67 -35.52 -12.33
N THR A 190 -19.43 -35.98 -11.10
CA THR A 190 -19.63 -37.38 -10.71
C THR A 190 -21.10 -37.81 -10.83
N ARG A 191 -22.05 -36.94 -10.46
CA ARG A 191 -23.49 -37.21 -10.66
C ARG A 191 -23.83 -37.31 -12.13
N PHE A 192 -23.36 -36.36 -12.94
CA PHE A 192 -23.60 -36.34 -14.38
C PHE A 192 -23.08 -37.63 -15.05
N ASP A 193 -21.86 -38.05 -14.74
CA ASP A 193 -21.27 -39.26 -15.32
C ASP A 193 -22.03 -40.53 -14.89
N ARG A 194 -22.49 -40.59 -13.64
CA ARG A 194 -23.31 -41.70 -13.14
C ARG A 194 -24.65 -41.79 -13.87
N GLU A 195 -25.34 -40.66 -14.02
CA GLU A 195 -26.60 -40.61 -14.74
C GLU A 195 -26.40 -41.00 -16.21
N ARG A 196 -25.36 -40.49 -16.86
CA ARG A 196 -25.01 -40.86 -18.24
C ARG A 196 -24.82 -42.37 -18.40
N GLN A 197 -24.06 -43.01 -17.51
CA GLN A 197 -23.87 -44.47 -17.52
C GLN A 197 -25.17 -45.24 -17.25
N SER A 198 -26.09 -44.67 -16.46
CA SER A 198 -27.39 -45.30 -16.21
C SER A 198 -28.28 -45.31 -17.47
N PHE A 199 -28.26 -44.24 -18.26
CA PHE A 199 -28.94 -44.18 -19.55
C PHE A 199 -28.32 -45.15 -20.57
N GLU A 200 -26.99 -45.19 -20.67
CA GLU A 200 -26.27 -46.13 -21.57
C GLU A 200 -26.59 -47.61 -21.24
N LYS A 201 -26.83 -47.95 -19.97
CA LYS A 201 -27.20 -49.33 -19.56
C LYS A 201 -28.65 -49.69 -19.90
N ILE A 202 -29.58 -48.73 -19.85
CA ILE A 202 -31.01 -48.95 -20.14
C ILE A 202 -31.23 -49.26 -21.63
N GLU A 203 -30.38 -48.74 -22.52
CA GLU A 203 -30.50 -48.93 -23.97
C GLU A 203 -29.91 -50.25 -24.50
N THR A 204 -29.34 -51.11 -23.64
CA THR A 204 -28.83 -52.43 -24.05
C THR A 204 -29.82 -53.56 -23.70
N PRO A 205 -30.51 -54.19 -24.67
CA PRO A 205 -31.42 -55.29 -24.38
C PRO A 205 -30.64 -56.56 -24.00
N SER A 206 -30.97 -57.17 -22.87
CA SER A 206 -30.44 -58.47 -22.46
C SER A 206 -31.05 -59.59 -23.33
N PRO A 207 -30.27 -60.54 -23.88
CA PRO A 207 -30.82 -61.68 -24.59
C PRO A 207 -31.51 -62.64 -23.60
N CYS A 208 -32.81 -62.85 -23.75
CA CYS A 208 -33.58 -63.82 -22.96
C CYS A 208 -33.04 -65.25 -23.15
N ARG A 209 -32.65 -65.91 -22.06
CA ARG A 209 -32.37 -67.36 -22.01
C ARG A 209 -33.59 -68.15 -21.53
N GLU A 210 -34.03 -69.05 -22.41
CA GLU A 210 -34.54 -70.41 -22.18
C GLU A 210 -35.75 -70.65 -21.25
N PHE A 211 -36.90 -70.94 -21.88
CA PHE A 211 -37.94 -71.83 -21.36
C PHE A 211 -38.22 -72.91 -22.41
N ASN A 212 -37.61 -74.09 -22.27
CA ASN A 212 -38.05 -75.30 -22.97
C ASN A 212 -37.52 -76.54 -22.23
N GLN A 213 -38.24 -77.01 -21.22
CA GLN A 213 -38.21 -78.41 -20.83
C GLN A 213 -39.45 -78.78 -20.02
N LYS A 214 -40.03 -79.93 -20.39
CA LYS A 214 -41.18 -80.64 -19.81
C LYS A 214 -42.53 -80.26 -20.44
N PHE A 215 -42.88 -80.97 -21.52
CA PHE A 215 -44.18 -81.64 -21.69
C PHE A 215 -44.08 -82.52 -22.94
N LEU A 216 -43.83 -83.83 -22.77
CA LEU A 216 -44.24 -84.92 -23.68
C LEU A 216 -43.66 -86.26 -23.18
N THR A 217 -44.17 -86.75 -22.05
CA THR A 217 -44.15 -88.18 -21.70
C THR A 217 -45.39 -88.52 -20.88
N CYS A 218 -46.55 -88.57 -21.54
CA CYS A 218 -47.67 -89.38 -21.09
C CYS A 218 -48.74 -89.46 -22.19
N GLU A 219 -48.53 -90.34 -23.18
CA GLU A 219 -49.67 -91.04 -23.76
C GLU A 219 -49.49 -92.54 -23.52
N LYS A 220 -50.51 -93.08 -22.86
CA LYS A 220 -50.63 -94.44 -22.39
C LYS A 220 -50.98 -95.37 -23.54
N GLN A 221 -50.44 -96.58 -23.43
CA GLN A 221 -51.10 -97.85 -23.75
C GLN A 221 -52.60 -97.75 -24.04
N ASN A 222 -53.02 -98.16 -25.24
CA ASN A 222 -54.20 -99.03 -25.42
C ASN A 222 -54.28 -99.61 -26.84
N LYS A 223 -54.32 -100.95 -26.88
CA LYS A 223 -54.52 -101.92 -27.99
C LYS A 223 -53.29 -102.35 -28.78
#